data_AF-B3QYL6-F1
#
_entry.id   AF-B3QYL6-F1
#
_cell.length_a   1.000
_cell.length_b   1.000
_cell.length_c   1.000
_cell.angle_alpha   90.00
_cell.angle_beta   90.00
_cell.angle_gamma   90.00
#
_symmetry.space_group_name_H-M   'P 1'
#
loop_
_entity.id
_entity.type
_entity.pdbx_description
1 polymer ?
#
loop_
_entity_poly.entity_id
_entity_poly.type
_entity_poly.pdbx_seq_one_letter_code
_entity_poly.pdbx_strand_id
1 'polypeptide(L)'
;MVEKHIGTDMSWFFKQWVYDTQIPDYQYAYEVRQTKEGSYKITCKITQSNVADDFKMYIPLQLDFGNNQYIRMRILVQGKETVVTLPTLPLKPTQIKFNYLMSVLCQEHEVPF
;
A
#
# COMPACT_ATOMS: atom_id res chain seq x y z
N MET A 1 -11.11 18.48 -17.16
CA MET A 1 -9.89 18.14 -16.40
C MET A 1 -10.32 17.38 -15.17
N VAL A 2 -9.69 16.25 -14.88
CA VAL A 2 -10.05 15.33 -13.78
C VAL A 2 -10.08 16.06 -12.43
N GLU A 3 -9.15 16.97 -12.24
CA GLU A 3 -8.93 17.82 -11.06
C GLU A 3 -10.20 18.59 -10.68
N LYS A 4 -10.99 19.06 -11.67
CA LYS A 4 -12.27 19.77 -11.43
C LYS A 4 -13.34 18.89 -10.77
N HIS A 5 -13.21 17.57 -10.87
CA HIS A 5 -14.19 16.62 -10.35
C HIS A 5 -13.73 15.94 -9.06
N ILE A 6 -12.41 15.90 -8.81
CA ILE A 6 -11.86 15.23 -7.63
C ILE A 6 -11.30 16.18 -6.56
N GLY A 7 -11.17 17.48 -6.89
CA GLY A 7 -10.74 18.52 -5.94
C GLY A 7 -9.27 18.44 -5.51
N THR A 8 -8.44 17.68 -6.22
CA THR A 8 -7.00 17.55 -5.94
C THR A 8 -6.19 17.51 -7.24
N ASP A 9 -4.91 17.85 -7.14
CA ASP A 9 -3.98 17.83 -8.28
C ASP A 9 -3.66 16.39 -8.72
N MET A 10 -3.85 16.13 -10.01
CA MET A 10 -3.56 14.84 -10.66
C MET A 10 -2.38 14.89 -11.62
N SER A 11 -1.69 16.03 -11.71
CA SER A 11 -0.56 16.19 -12.62
C SER A 11 0.49 15.09 -12.42
N TRP A 12 0.73 14.69 -11.16
CA TRP A 12 1.63 13.60 -10.82
C TRP A 12 1.24 12.26 -11.46
N PHE A 13 -0.04 11.90 -11.45
CA PHE A 13 -0.50 10.60 -11.94
C PHE A 13 -0.33 10.52 -13.45
N PHE A 14 -0.76 11.55 -14.17
CA PHE A 14 -0.57 11.59 -15.62
C PHE A 14 0.90 11.58 -16.00
N LYS A 15 1.73 12.39 -15.31
CA LYS A 15 3.18 12.41 -15.54
C LYS A 15 3.81 11.04 -15.33
N GLN A 16 3.52 10.37 -14.21
CA GLN A 16 4.22 9.14 -13.80
C GLN A 16 3.64 7.86 -14.41
N TRP A 17 2.33 7.79 -14.65
CA TRP A 17 1.63 6.57 -15.03
C TRP A 17 1.07 6.57 -16.46
N VAL A 18 0.91 7.74 -17.09
CA VAL A 18 0.35 7.85 -18.45
C VAL A 18 1.40 8.27 -19.46
N TYR A 19 2.26 9.22 -19.10
CA TYR A 19 3.27 9.78 -20.01
C TYR A 19 4.66 9.17 -19.84
N ASP A 20 4.88 8.43 -18.75
CA ASP A 20 6.12 7.70 -18.51
C ASP A 20 5.88 6.19 -18.72
N THR A 21 6.98 5.43 -18.75
CA THR A 21 7.01 3.99 -19.06
C THR A 21 7.66 3.16 -17.96
N GLN A 22 8.10 3.79 -16.88
CA GLN A 22 8.68 3.12 -15.72
C GLN A 22 7.65 2.20 -15.04
N ILE A 23 8.09 1.01 -14.63
CA ILE A 23 7.27 0.03 -13.90
C ILE A 23 7.89 -0.14 -12.52
N PRO A 24 7.18 0.21 -11.43
CA PRO A 24 7.72 0.09 -10.08
C PRO A 24 7.94 -1.37 -9.68
N ASP A 25 9.04 -1.58 -8.96
CA ASP A 25 9.32 -2.81 -8.23
C ASP A 25 9.19 -2.50 -6.73
N TYR A 26 8.19 -3.12 -6.08
CA TYR A 26 7.91 -2.95 -4.65
C TYR A 26 8.45 -4.12 -3.84
N GLN A 27 9.20 -3.80 -2.79
CA GLN A 27 9.43 -4.76 -1.69
C GLN A 27 8.58 -4.34 -0.50
N TYR A 28 7.82 -5.27 0.05
CA TYR A 28 6.96 -4.99 1.20
C TYR A 28 7.19 -6.01 2.31
N ALA A 29 7.12 -5.51 3.54
CA ALA A 29 7.14 -6.31 4.76
C ALA A 29 6.10 -5.77 5.73
N TYR A 30 5.59 -6.64 6.61
CA TYR A 30 4.73 -6.20 7.69
C TYR A 30 4.97 -7.02 8.96
N GLU A 31 4.72 -6.37 10.10
CA GLU A 31 4.67 -7.03 11.40
C GLU A 31 3.31 -6.79 12.07
N VAL A 32 2.85 -7.79 12.83
CA VAL A 32 1.61 -7.71 13.61
C VAL A 32 1.95 -7.92 15.07
N ARG A 33 1.71 -6.90 15.90
CA ARG A 33 1.95 -6.94 17.35
C ARG A 33 0.64 -6.81 18.10
N GLN A 34 0.42 -7.68 19.08
CA GLN A 34 -0.70 -7.53 20.01
C GLN A 34 -0.37 -6.42 21.03
N THR A 35 -1.33 -5.55 21.30
CA THR A 35 -1.21 -4.50 22.32
C THR A 35 -1.59 -5.05 23.70
N LYS A 36 -1.30 -4.29 24.77
CA LYS A 36 -1.66 -4.69 26.14
C LYS A 36 -3.17 -4.82 26.34
N GLU A 37 -3.94 -4.08 25.55
CA GLU A 37 -5.40 -4.04 25.56
C GLU A 37 -6.02 -5.17 24.71
N GLY A 38 -5.20 -6.08 24.17
CA GLY A 38 -5.66 -7.23 23.38
C GLY A 38 -5.93 -6.94 21.90
N SER A 39 -5.82 -5.68 21.48
CA SER A 39 -5.94 -5.24 20.09
C SER A 39 -4.67 -5.52 19.27
N TYR A 40 -4.70 -5.31 17.96
CA TYR A 40 -3.58 -5.61 17.05
C TYR A 40 -3.12 -4.35 16.32
N LYS A 41 -1.81 -4.09 16.39
CA LYS A 41 -1.13 -3.02 15.66
C LYS A 41 -0.31 -3.63 14.53
N ILE A 42 -0.47 -3.07 13.33
CA ILE A 42 0.23 -3.52 12.13
C ILE A 42 1.14 -2.40 11.65
N THR A 43 2.43 -2.71 11.50
CA THR A 43 3.39 -1.82 10.86
C THR A 43 3.76 -2.43 9.51
N CYS A 44 3.61 -1.66 8.45
CA CYS A 44 4.07 -2.04 7.11
C CYS A 44 5.28 -1.19 6.74
N LYS A 45 6.27 -1.82 6.11
CA LYS A 45 7.42 -1.18 5.50
C LYS A 45 7.41 -1.51 4.01
N ILE A 46 7.47 -0.48 3.17
CA ILE A 46 7.45 -0.63 1.72
C ILE A 46 8.61 0.17 1.14
N THR A 47 9.40 -0.43 0.27
CA THR A 47 10.36 0.27 -0.59
C THR A 47 9.94 0.13 -2.04
N GLN A 48 10.32 1.09 -2.87
CA GLN A 48 10.07 1.04 -4.31
C GLN A 48 11.33 1.42 -5.09
N SER A 49 11.51 0.79 -6.23
CA SER A 49 12.63 1.02 -7.14
C SER A 49 12.18 0.92 -8.60
N ASN A 50 13.11 1.14 -9.53
CA ASN A 50 12.85 1.20 -10.98
C ASN A 50 11.88 2.32 -11.42
N VAL A 51 11.75 3.35 -10.58
CA VAL A 51 10.95 4.55 -10.80
C VAL A 51 11.69 5.78 -10.27
N ALA A 52 11.22 6.97 -10.61
CA ALA A 52 11.75 8.23 -10.10
C ALA A 52 11.64 8.33 -8.55
N ASP A 53 12.54 9.12 -7.95
CA ASP A 53 12.62 9.32 -6.50
C ASP A 53 11.35 9.96 -5.88
N ASP A 54 10.50 10.60 -6.68
CA ASP A 54 9.22 11.20 -6.27
C ASP A 54 7.99 10.37 -6.70
N PHE A 55 8.21 9.17 -7.25
CA PHE A 55 7.13 8.31 -7.70
C PHE A 55 6.21 7.95 -6.54
N LYS A 56 4.91 7.95 -6.80
CA LYS A 56 3.92 7.65 -5.77
C LYS A 56 2.72 6.92 -6.33
N MET A 57 2.10 6.09 -5.48
CA MET A 57 0.87 5.40 -5.82
C MET A 57 0.09 5.00 -4.57
N TYR A 58 -1.23 5.04 -4.68
CA TYR A 58 -2.10 4.44 -3.67
C TYR A 58 -2.18 2.93 -3.91
N ILE A 59 -1.54 2.15 -3.05
CA ILE A 59 -1.56 0.68 -3.11
C ILE A 59 -2.74 0.15 -2.30
N PRO A 60 -3.64 -0.65 -2.88
CA PRO A 60 -4.71 -1.29 -2.14
C PRO A 60 -4.18 -2.47 -1.33
N LEU A 61 -4.53 -2.48 -0.04
CA LEU A 61 -4.33 -3.60 0.85
C LEU A 61 -5.66 -4.29 1.13
N GLN A 62 -5.67 -5.62 1.17
CA GLN A 62 -6.76 -6.38 1.77
C GLN A 62 -6.25 -7.12 3.00
N LEU A 63 -6.86 -6.84 4.16
CA LEU A 63 -6.62 -7.58 5.39
C LEU A 63 -7.73 -8.64 5.52
N ASP A 64 -7.34 -9.90 5.53
CA ASP A 64 -8.24 -11.05 5.67
C ASP A 64 -8.29 -11.49 7.14
N PHE A 65 -9.48 -11.80 7.65
CA PHE A 65 -9.70 -12.28 9.02
C PHE A 65 -10.30 -13.69 9.04
N GLY A 66 -10.40 -14.36 7.88
CA GLY A 66 -11.11 -15.61 7.71
C GLY A 66 -12.63 -15.42 7.60
N ASN A 67 -13.35 -16.51 7.31
CA ASN A 67 -14.83 -16.52 7.24
C ASN A 67 -15.43 -15.42 6.34
N ASN A 68 -14.75 -15.07 5.25
CA ASN A 68 -15.14 -14.01 4.33
C ASN A 68 -15.25 -12.61 4.98
N GLN A 69 -14.61 -12.41 6.13
CA GLN A 69 -14.46 -11.11 6.78
C GLN A 69 -13.13 -10.49 6.34
N TYR A 70 -13.19 -9.32 5.72
CA TYR A 70 -12.01 -8.59 5.27
C TYR A 70 -12.20 -7.08 5.37
N ILE A 71 -11.09 -6.36 5.47
CA ILE A 71 -11.01 -4.91 5.32
C ILE A 71 -10.21 -4.61 4.06
N ARG A 72 -10.68 -3.64 3.27
CA ARG A 72 -9.92 -3.08 2.14
C ARG A 72 -9.59 -1.63 2.42
N MET A 73 -8.34 -1.26 2.21
CA MET A 73 -7.87 0.10 2.37
C MET A 73 -6.80 0.42 1.34
N ARG A 74 -6.39 1.68 1.26
CA ARG A 74 -5.29 2.12 0.41
C ARG A 74 -4.26 2.83 1.27
N ILE A 75 -2.99 2.55 1.01
CA ILE A 75 -1.86 3.29 1.58
C ILE A 75 -1.18 4.07 0.46
N LEU A 76 -0.77 5.31 0.73
CA LEU A 76 0.09 6.05 -0.19
C LEU A 76 1.51 5.56 0.00
N VAL A 77 2.09 4.93 -1.02
CA VAL A 77 3.53 4.66 -1.09
C VAL A 77 4.14 5.78 -1.91
N GLN A 78 5.15 6.45 -1.36
CA GLN A 78 5.79 7.59 -2.01
C GLN A 78 7.28 7.64 -1.66
N GLY A 79 8.09 7.92 -2.68
CA GLY A 79 9.54 7.98 -2.54
C GLY A 79 10.18 6.63 -2.29
N LYS A 80 11.43 6.60 -1.84
CA LYS A 80 12.22 5.35 -1.74
C LYS A 80 11.72 4.38 -0.68
N GLU A 81 11.16 4.90 0.41
CA GLU A 81 10.69 4.11 1.55
C GLU A 81 9.44 4.76 2.15
N THR A 82 8.46 3.93 2.50
CA THR A 82 7.26 4.31 3.25
C THR A 82 7.08 3.34 4.41
N VAL A 83 7.04 3.88 5.63
CA VAL A 83 6.65 3.13 6.83
C VAL A 83 5.30 3.64 7.29
N VAL A 84 4.31 2.74 7.38
CA VAL A 84 2.94 3.08 7.76
C VAL A 84 2.45 2.16 8.87
N THR A 85 1.85 2.75 9.90
CA THR A 85 1.09 2.02 10.90
C THR A 85 -0.37 2.05 10.50
N LEU A 86 -1.00 0.88 10.35
CA LEU A 86 -2.44 0.79 10.07
C LEU A 86 -3.26 1.13 11.33
N PRO A 87 -4.54 1.53 11.17
CA PRO A 87 -5.44 1.66 12.32
C PRO A 87 -5.45 0.38 13.16
N THR A 88 -5.50 0.55 14.49
CA THR A 88 -5.55 -0.57 15.42
C THR A 88 -6.78 -1.44 15.15
N LEU A 89 -6.59 -2.76 15.14
CA LEU A 89 -7.62 -3.73 14.80
C LEU A 89 -8.07 -4.53 16.02
N PRO A 90 -9.38 -4.84 16.14
CA PRO A 90 -9.88 -5.69 17.22
C PRO A 90 -9.56 -7.18 17.00
N LEU A 91 -9.24 -7.58 15.76
CA LEU A 91 -8.94 -8.95 15.37
C LEU A 91 -7.58 -9.04 14.68
N LYS A 92 -6.89 -10.16 14.87
CA LYS A 92 -5.63 -10.44 14.15
C LYS A 92 -5.98 -10.81 12.71
N PRO A 93 -5.40 -10.15 11.69
CA PRO A 93 -5.54 -10.65 10.33
C PRO A 93 -4.82 -11.99 10.17
N THR A 94 -5.41 -12.89 9.39
CA THR A 94 -4.78 -14.14 8.97
C THR A 94 -3.82 -13.90 7.81
N GLN A 95 -4.09 -12.90 6.98
CA GLN A 95 -3.26 -12.52 5.84
C GLN A 95 -3.42 -11.02 5.55
N ILE A 96 -2.34 -10.39 5.07
CA ILE A 96 -2.39 -9.07 4.45
C ILE A 96 -1.96 -9.23 3.00
N LYS A 97 -2.87 -8.91 2.06
CA LYS A 97 -2.62 -8.96 0.63
C LYS A 97 -2.22 -7.56 0.16
N PHE A 98 -0.95 -7.41 -0.22
CA PHE A 98 -0.46 -6.24 -0.93
C PHE A 98 -1.04 -6.21 -2.34
N ASN A 99 -1.24 -5.02 -2.90
CA ASN A 99 -1.76 -4.79 -4.26
C ASN A 99 -2.95 -5.70 -4.64
N TYR A 100 -3.96 -5.75 -3.77
CA TYR A 100 -5.08 -6.68 -3.94
C TYR A 100 -5.71 -6.58 -5.35
N LEU A 101 -5.99 -7.73 -5.97
CA LEU A 101 -6.45 -7.90 -7.37
C LEU A 101 -5.45 -7.46 -8.45
N MET A 102 -4.16 -7.31 -8.12
CA MET A 102 -3.15 -6.78 -9.04
C MET A 102 -3.58 -5.40 -9.58
N SER A 103 -4.14 -4.57 -8.69
CA SER A 103 -4.78 -3.30 -9.05
C SER A 103 -3.79 -2.24 -9.55
N VAL A 104 -2.51 -2.39 -9.24
CA VAL A 104 -1.41 -1.53 -9.65
C VAL A 104 -0.47 -2.33 -10.54
N LEU A 105 -0.08 -1.76 -11.68
CA LEU A 105 0.92 -2.34 -12.57
C LEU A 105 2.30 -2.21 -11.93
N CYS A 106 2.81 -3.31 -11.38
CA CYS A 106 4.10 -3.37 -10.72
C CYS A 106 4.67 -4.79 -10.67
N GLN A 107 5.93 -4.90 -10.25
CA GLN A 107 6.45 -6.09 -9.59
C GLN A 107 6.31 -5.93 -8.08
N GLU A 108 6.11 -7.03 -7.36
CA GLU A 108 5.99 -7.01 -5.91
C GLU A 108 6.61 -8.24 -5.25
N HIS A 109 7.30 -8.01 -4.14
CA HIS A 109 8.02 -9.03 -3.40
C HIS A 109 7.76 -8.87 -1.90
N GLU A 110 7.22 -9.90 -1.26
CA GLU A 110 7.20 -9.98 0.18
C GLU A 110 8.61 -10.28 0.70
N VAL A 111 9.09 -9.49 1.64
CA VAL A 111 10.38 -9.67 2.29
C VAL A 111 10.22 -9.76 3.81
N PRO A 112 11.18 -10.36 4.54
CA PRO A 112 11.17 -10.32 6.00
C PRO A 112 11.16 -8.89 6.54
N PHE A 113 10.42 -8.66 7.63
CA PHE A 113 10.36 -7.37 8.33
C PHE A 113 11.65 -7.04 9.07
#